data_AF-A0AAX2EGW5-F1
#
_entry.id   AF-A0AAX2EGW5-F1
#
_cell.length_a   1.000
_cell.length_b   1.000
_cell.length_c   1.000
_cell.angle_alpha   90.00
_cell.angle_beta   90.00
_cell.angle_gamma   90.00
#
_symmetry.space_group_name_H-M   'P 1'
#
loop_
_entity.id
_entity.type
_entity.pdbx_description
1 polymer ?
#
loop_
_entity_poly.entity_id
_entity_poly.type
_entity_poly.pdbx_seq_one_letter_code
_entity_poly.pdbx_strand_id
1 'polypeptide(L)'
;MKYLVDFILAIILTGLSYYIGSLLFRHGLPIWQAMVIGFSVVALGALTEALGAPIWLIVLVPFPVGMLLLYLFLQVPIYNWFITYATTLAFYTLMHIPMSYYFQFHSLIPAWKLS
;
A
#
# COMPACT_ATOMS: atom_id res chain seq x y z
N MET A 1 7.18 -1.09 -20.99
CA MET A 1 5.73 -1.35 -20.84
C MET A 1 5.42 -2.16 -19.60
N LYS A 2 6.13 -3.28 -19.33
CA LYS A 2 5.97 -4.08 -18.11
C LYS A 2 6.05 -3.25 -16.81
N TYR A 3 7.06 -2.39 -16.68
CA TYR A 3 7.20 -1.44 -15.56
C TYR A 3 5.92 -0.67 -15.23
N LEU A 4 5.33 -0.04 -16.25
CA LEU A 4 4.20 0.87 -16.07
C LEU A 4 2.94 0.08 -15.70
N VAL A 5 2.79 -1.13 -16.24
CA VAL A 5 1.72 -2.06 -15.87
C VAL A 5 1.89 -2.52 -14.43
N ASP A 6 3.09 -2.96 -14.04
CA ASP A 6 3.38 -3.43 -12.68
C ASP A 6 3.19 -2.30 -11.64
N PHE A 7 3.61 -1.08 -11.98
CA PHE A 7 3.42 0.11 -11.14
C PHE A 7 1.94 0.47 -10.94
N ILE A 8 1.16 0.55 -12.02
CA ILE A 8 -0.29 0.83 -11.93
C ILE A 8 -0.99 -0.28 -11.13
N LEU A 9 -0.61 -1.52 -11.36
CA LEU A 9 -1.19 -2.66 -10.68
C LEU A 9 -0.87 -2.65 -9.19
N ALA A 10 0.36 -2.31 -8.80
CA ALA A 10 0.76 -2.14 -7.41
C ALA A 10 -0.05 -1.02 -6.74
N ILE A 11 -0.30 0.10 -7.43
CA ILE A 11 -1.15 1.18 -6.92
C ILE A 11 -2.57 0.68 -6.66
N ILE A 12 -3.15 -0.03 -7.63
CA ILE A 12 -4.52 -0.55 -7.54
C ILE A 12 -4.63 -1.55 -6.38
N LEU A 13 -3.74 -2.53 -6.29
CA LEU A 13 -3.78 -3.53 -5.21
C LEU A 13 -3.56 -2.89 -3.84
N THR A 14 -2.61 -1.97 -3.73
CA THR A 14 -2.36 -1.24 -2.48
C THR A 14 -3.60 -0.43 -2.10
N GLY A 15 -4.15 0.35 -3.01
CA GLY A 15 -5.35 1.15 -2.75
C GLY A 15 -6.58 0.29 -2.41
N LEU A 16 -6.78 -0.84 -3.09
CA LEU A 16 -7.86 -1.78 -2.77
C LEU A 16 -7.70 -2.38 -1.36
N SER A 17 -6.46 -2.57 -0.90
CA SER A 17 -6.19 -3.04 0.48
C SER A 17 -6.66 -2.03 1.52
N TYR A 18 -6.42 -0.74 1.27
CA TYR A 18 -6.91 0.34 2.12
C TYR A 18 -8.43 0.45 2.07
N TYR A 19 -9.01 0.35 0.87
CA TYR A 19 -10.46 0.39 0.71
C TYR A 19 -11.13 -0.75 1.48
N ILE A 20 -10.75 -2.00 1.22
CA ILE A 20 -11.34 -3.18 1.86
C ILE A 20 -11.10 -3.19 3.37
N GLY A 21 -9.88 -2.85 3.82
CA GLY A 21 -9.57 -2.77 5.25
C GLY A 21 -10.44 -1.76 6.00
N SER A 22 -10.82 -0.66 5.33
CA SER A 22 -11.71 0.37 5.89
C SER A 22 -13.20 0.01 5.87
N LEU A 23 -13.63 -0.96 5.06
CA LEU A 23 -15.05 -1.39 4.98
C LEU A 23 -15.53 -2.10 6.26
N LEU A 24 -14.62 -2.53 7.13
CA LEU A 24 -14.94 -3.13 8.42
C LEU A 24 -15.64 -2.15 9.39
N PHE A 25 -15.62 -0.85 9.10
CA PHE A 25 -16.23 0.19 9.94
C PHE A 25 -17.24 1.04 9.15
N ARG A 26 -18.27 1.56 9.82
CA ARG A 26 -19.37 2.34 9.20
C ARG A 26 -18.94 3.60 8.44
N HIS A 27 -17.74 4.11 8.71
CA HIS A 27 -17.16 5.29 8.06
C HIS A 27 -15.89 4.89 7.28
N GLY A 28 -16.00 3.89 6.41
CA GLY A 28 -14.90 3.45 5.56
C GLY A 28 -14.44 4.54 4.59
N LEU A 29 -13.25 4.36 4.01
CA LEU A 29 -12.69 5.28 3.04
C LEU A 29 -13.47 5.20 1.72
N PRO A 30 -13.82 6.33 1.09
CA PRO A 30 -14.23 6.34 -0.31
C PRO A 30 -13.06 5.84 -1.18
N ILE A 31 -13.39 5.14 -2.26
CA ILE A 31 -12.41 4.48 -3.14
C ILE A 31 -11.33 5.45 -3.65
N TRP A 32 -11.67 6.72 -3.92
CA TRP A 32 -10.71 7.70 -4.41
C TRP A 32 -9.64 8.04 -3.35
N GLN A 33 -10.00 8.12 -2.06
CA GLN A 33 -9.03 8.34 -0.97
C GLN A 33 -8.10 7.14 -0.85
N ALA A 34 -8.66 5.93 -0.94
CA ALA A 34 -7.87 4.71 -0.91
C ALA A 34 -6.88 4.63 -2.09
N MET A 35 -7.27 5.07 -3.29
CA MET A 35 -6.37 5.16 -4.44
C MET A 35 -5.27 6.22 -4.26
N VAL A 36 -5.57 7.36 -3.62
CA VAL A 36 -4.55 8.37 -3.27
C VAL A 36 -3.52 7.80 -2.29
N ILE A 37 -3.96 7.02 -1.31
CA ILE A 37 -3.04 6.32 -0.40
C ILE A 37 -2.17 5.34 -1.20
N GLY A 38 -2.79 4.50 -2.03
CA GLY A 38 -2.09 3.52 -2.87
C GLY A 38 -1.03 4.16 -3.76
N PHE A 39 -1.38 5.25 -4.44
CA PHE A 39 -0.45 6.02 -5.27
C PHE A 39 0.72 6.56 -4.44
N SER A 40 0.44 7.20 -3.31
CA SER A 40 1.47 7.82 -2.47
C SER A 40 2.46 6.80 -1.93
N VAL A 41 1.96 5.66 -1.43
CA VAL A 41 2.77 4.56 -0.88
C VAL A 41 3.66 3.94 -1.96
N VAL A 42 3.10 3.61 -3.12
CA VAL A 42 3.85 2.95 -4.20
C VAL A 42 4.83 3.91 -4.86
N ALA A 43 4.44 5.16 -5.11
CA ALA A 43 5.33 6.17 -5.68
C ALA A 43 6.52 6.47 -4.75
N LEU A 44 6.31 6.55 -3.44
CA LEU A 44 7.40 6.72 -2.48
C LEU A 44 8.32 5.50 -2.41
N GLY A 45 7.77 4.29 -2.46
CA GLY A 45 8.58 3.06 -2.54
C GLY A 45 9.48 3.09 -3.78
N ALA A 46 8.89 3.37 -4.95
CA ALA A 46 9.59 3.48 -6.22
C ALA A 46 10.65 4.59 -6.22
N LEU A 47 10.34 5.76 -5.65
CA LEU A 47 11.30 6.87 -5.54
C LEU A 47 12.46 6.51 -4.62
N THR A 48 12.16 5.87 -3.48
CA THR A 48 13.17 5.44 -2.50
C THR A 48 14.11 4.40 -3.12
N GLU A 49 13.58 3.49 -3.92
CA GLU A 49 14.36 2.54 -4.71
C GLU A 49 15.21 3.24 -5.77
N ALA A 50 14.64 4.19 -6.53
CA ALA A 50 15.35 4.93 -7.56
C ALA A 50 16.53 5.75 -7.00
N LEU A 51 16.46 6.15 -5.72
CA LEU A 51 17.55 6.80 -5.01
C LEU A 51 18.65 5.84 -4.54
N GLY A 52 18.54 4.54 -4.84
CA GLY A 52 19.52 3.52 -4.46
C GLY A 52 19.48 3.15 -2.98
N ALA A 53 18.36 3.37 -2.30
CA ALA A 53 18.22 3.05 -0.88
C ALA A 53 18.28 1.54 -0.61
N PRO A 54 18.71 1.12 0.59
CA PRO A 54 18.67 -0.28 0.97
C PRO A 54 17.23 -0.80 1.10
N ILE A 55 17.02 -2.10 0.86
CA ILE A 55 15.70 -2.76 0.81
C ILE A 55 14.84 -2.46 2.04
N TRP A 56 15.42 -2.45 3.25
CA TRP A 56 14.68 -2.18 4.47
C TRP A 56 14.09 -0.76 4.50
N LEU A 57 14.77 0.22 3.88
CA LEU A 57 14.32 1.61 3.81
C LEU A 57 13.22 1.78 2.75
N ILE A 58 13.38 1.11 1.60
CA ILE A 58 12.35 1.02 0.55
C ILE A 58 11.04 0.47 1.12
N VAL A 59 11.15 -0.53 2.00
CA VAL A 59 10.01 -1.11 2.70
C VAL A 59 9.50 -0.18 3.80
N LEU A 60 10.35 0.46 4.60
CA LEU A 60 9.94 1.23 5.76
C LEU A 60 9.31 2.58 5.40
N VAL A 61 9.85 3.30 4.42
CA VAL A 61 9.45 4.69 4.08
C VAL A 61 7.95 4.82 3.71
N PRO A 62 7.35 3.90 2.94
CA PRO A 62 5.94 3.99 2.61
C PRO A 62 4.99 3.77 3.79
N PHE A 63 5.42 3.09 4.86
CA PHE A 63 4.56 2.75 6.00
C PHE A 63 4.06 4.00 6.75
N PRO A 64 4.93 4.91 7.23
CA PRO A 64 4.51 6.16 7.88
C PRO A 64 3.54 6.98 7.02
N VAL A 65 3.76 7.02 5.70
CA VAL A 65 2.90 7.80 4.79
C VAL A 65 1.54 7.14 4.64
N GLY A 66 1.47 5.82 4.46
CA GLY A 66 0.20 5.09 4.45
C GLY A 66 -0.57 5.24 5.77
N MET A 67 0.13 5.11 6.90
CA MET A 67 -0.41 5.29 8.25
C MET A 67 -0.98 6.70 8.46
N LEU A 68 -0.22 7.72 8.07
CA LEU A 68 -0.60 9.12 8.21
C LEU A 68 -1.81 9.46 7.33
N LEU A 69 -1.79 9.09 6.05
CA LEU A 69 -2.91 9.37 5.15
C LEU A 69 -4.19 8.63 5.57
N LEU A 70 -4.06 7.38 6.01
CA LEU A 70 -5.18 6.64 6.57
C LEU A 70 -5.76 7.35 7.80
N TYR A 71 -4.92 7.87 8.70
CA TYR A 71 -5.37 8.61 9.87
C TYR A 71 -6.11 9.90 9.48
N LEU A 72 -5.53 10.68 8.57
CA LEU A 72 -6.10 11.95 8.10
C LEU A 72 -7.43 11.78 7.38
N PHE A 73 -7.58 10.72 6.58
CA PHE A 73 -8.78 10.47 5.80
C PHE A 73 -9.89 9.77 6.58
N LEU A 74 -9.55 8.81 7.44
CA LEU A 74 -10.54 8.02 8.16
C LEU A 74 -11.21 8.81 9.29
N GLN A 75 -10.49 9.75 9.93
CA GLN A 75 -11.02 10.65 10.97
C GLN A 75 -11.74 9.93 12.13
N VAL A 76 -11.25 8.74 12.52
CA VAL A 76 -11.80 7.93 13.61
C VAL A 76 -10.88 7.95 14.84
N PRO A 77 -11.36 7.50 16.02
CA PRO A 77 -10.50 7.30 17.19
C PRO A 77 -9.30 6.41 16.87
N ILE A 78 -8.19 6.66 17.57
CA ILE A 78 -6.89 6.01 17.29
C ILE A 78 -6.96 4.48 17.34
N TYR A 79 -7.81 3.91 18.19
CA TYR A 79 -8.04 2.46 18.28
C TYR A 79 -8.65 1.90 16.99
N ASN A 80 -9.69 2.55 16.45
CA ASN A 80 -10.34 2.12 15.21
C ASN A 80 -9.41 2.29 14.01
N TRP A 81 -8.62 3.37 14.00
CA TRP A 81 -7.59 3.59 13.00
C TRP A 81 -6.53 2.47 13.02
N PHE A 82 -6.04 2.10 14.21
CA PHE A 82 -5.05 1.05 14.35
C PHE A 82 -5.58 -0.31 13.88
N ILE A 83 -6.82 -0.66 14.23
CA ILE A 83 -7.46 -1.88 13.71
C ILE A 83 -7.61 -1.82 12.20
N THR A 84 -8.06 -0.69 11.65
CA THR A 84 -8.20 -0.51 10.19
C THR A 84 -6.85 -0.67 9.49
N TYR A 85 -5.78 -0.15 10.08
CA TYR A 85 -4.45 -0.31 9.54
C TYR A 85 -3.98 -1.77 9.57
N ALA A 86 -4.21 -2.46 10.69
CA ALA A 86 -3.88 -3.88 10.82
C ALA A 86 -4.68 -4.77 9.84
N THR A 87 -5.96 -4.47 9.63
CA THR A 87 -6.80 -5.19 8.66
C THR A 87 -6.38 -4.89 7.23
N THR A 88 -6.05 -3.64 6.91
CA THR A 88 -5.44 -3.26 5.63
C THR A 88 -4.14 -4.03 5.38
N LEU A 89 -3.26 -4.16 6.36
CA LEU A 89 -2.02 -4.94 6.26
C LEU A 89 -2.29 -6.43 5.98
N ALA A 90 -3.30 -7.01 6.63
CA ALA A 90 -3.71 -8.38 6.37
C ALA A 90 -4.21 -8.55 4.92
N PHE A 91 -5.11 -7.68 4.47
CA PHE A 91 -5.62 -7.71 3.08
C PHE A 91 -4.54 -7.43 2.05
N TYR A 92 -3.64 -6.49 2.34
CA TYR A 92 -2.47 -6.19 1.54
C TYR A 92 -1.64 -7.46 1.33
N THR A 93 -1.29 -8.14 2.42
CA THR A 93 -0.51 -9.38 2.38
C THR A 93 -1.23 -10.48 1.59
N LEU A 94 -2.52 -10.68 1.84
CA LEU A 94 -3.35 -11.68 1.15
C LEU A 94 -3.45 -11.43 -0.36
N MET A 95 -3.51 -10.17 -0.80
CA MET A 95 -3.57 -9.83 -2.22
C MET A 95 -2.19 -9.88 -2.89
N HIS A 96 -1.14 -9.46 -2.19
CA HIS A 96 0.21 -9.36 -2.75
C HIS A 96 0.94 -10.71 -2.78
N ILE A 97 0.61 -11.69 -1.93
CA ILE A 97 1.20 -13.05 -1.99
C ILE A 97 0.91 -13.74 -3.34
N PRO A 98 -0.36 -13.93 -3.77
CA PRO A 98 -0.66 -14.54 -5.06
C PRO A 98 -0.06 -13.74 -6.21
N MET A 99 -0.10 -12.41 -6.11
CA MET A 99 0.43 -11.56 -7.17
C MET A 99 1.95 -11.73 -7.32
N SER A 100 2.67 -11.80 -6.21
CA SER A 100 4.11 -12.07 -6.22
C SER A 100 4.44 -13.42 -6.84
N TYR A 101 3.59 -14.43 -6.63
CA TYR A 101 3.74 -15.74 -7.25
C TYR A 101 3.54 -15.71 -8.78
N TYR A 102 2.45 -15.12 -9.26
CA TYR A 102 2.13 -15.10 -10.70
C TYR A 102 3.05 -14.18 -11.52
N PHE A 103 3.51 -13.08 -10.93
CA PHE A 103 4.29 -12.07 -11.65
C PHE A 103 5.78 -12.07 -11.29
N GLN A 104 6.21 -12.99 -10.43
CA GLN A 104 7.61 -13.18 -10.01
C GLN A 104 8.20 -11.93 -9.35
N PHE A 105 7.41 -11.25 -8.52
CA PHE A 105 7.90 -10.10 -7.75
C PHE A 105 8.79 -10.58 -6.59
N HIS A 106 9.94 -9.93 -6.41
CA HIS A 106 10.94 -10.33 -5.42
C HIS A 106 10.59 -9.96 -3.97
N SER A 107 9.56 -9.14 -3.75
CA SER A 107 9.20 -8.68 -2.41
C SER A 107 7.68 -8.55 -2.24
N LEU A 108 7.21 -9.03 -1.09
CA LEU A 108 5.81 -9.02 -0.62
C LEU A 108 5.28 -7.64 -0.20
N ILE A 109 6.20 -6.67 -0.09
CA ILE A 109 6.05 -5.29 0.40
C ILE A 109 6.86 -4.44 -0.61
N PRO A 110 6.56 -3.16 -0.93
CA PRO A 110 6.95 -2.54 -2.21
C PRO A 110 8.45 -2.26 -2.36
N ALA A 111 9.26 -3.31 -2.41
CA ALA A 111 10.54 -3.43 -3.08
C ALA A 111 10.27 -4.23 -4.36
N TRP A 112 9.34 -3.71 -5.16
CA TRP A 112 9.23 -4.10 -6.55
C TRP A 112 10.59 -3.74 -7.13
N LYS A 113 11.42 -4.69 -7.58
CA LYS A 113 12.56 -4.31 -8.40
C LYS A 113 11.98 -3.71 -9.66
N LEU A 114 11.92 -2.39 -9.69
CA LEU A 114 11.38 -1.62 -10.80
C LEU A 114 12.45 -1.42 -11.90
N SER A 115 13.59 -2.11 -11.81
CA SER A 115 14.65 -2.19 -12.82
C SER A 115 14.96 -3.63 -13.24
#